data_AF-A0A6I9UTM0-F1
#
_entry.id   AF-A0A6I9UTM0-F1
#
_cell.length_a   1.000
_cell.length_b   1.000
_cell.length_c   1.000
_cell.angle_alpha   90.00
_cell.angle_beta   90.00
_cell.angle_gamma   90.00
#
_symmetry.space_group_name_H-M   'P 1'
#
loop_
_entity.id
_entity.type
_entity.pdbx_description
1 polymer ?
#
loop_
_entity_poly.entity_id
_entity_poly.type
_entity_poly.pdbx_seq_one_letter_code
_entity_poly.pdbx_strand_id
1 'polypeptide(L)'
;MYQLLMGPIARALDYLQGENNVNYGCLIPTLMTLSNRLNKLQNKPEMQQVSSVVAKLEQRLRDRFDTFFTLKPEANIALAATVLTPDIKMSWIKVLQRIKPEVTAADISKSP
;
A
#
# COMPACT_ATOMS: atom_id res chain seq x y z
N MET A 1 -17.15 -7.47 14.22
CA MET A 1 -15.75 -7.03 14.43
C MET A 1 -14.78 -7.68 13.44
N TYR A 2 -14.66 -9.01 13.39
CA TYR A 2 -13.68 -9.71 12.53
C TYR A 2 -13.79 -9.38 11.04
N GLN A 3 -15.01 -9.38 10.48
CA GLN A 3 -15.23 -9.02 9.07
C GLN A 3 -14.81 -7.59 8.74
N LEU A 4 -14.98 -6.64 9.67
CA LEU A 4 -14.56 -5.25 9.48
C LEU A 4 -13.03 -5.13 9.50
N LEU A 5 -12.35 -5.94 10.34
CA LEU A 5 -10.90 -6.02 10.43
C LEU A 5 -10.27 -6.68 9.21
N MET A 6 -10.76 -7.85 8.84
CA MET A 6 -10.18 -8.67 7.77
C MET A 6 -10.66 -8.26 6.39
N GLY A 7 -11.81 -7.61 6.25
CA GLY A 7 -12.39 -7.24 4.96
C GLY A 7 -11.48 -6.39 4.05
N PRO A 8 -10.70 -5.41 4.56
CA PRO A 8 -9.69 -4.72 3.76
C PRO A 8 -8.57 -5.64 3.26
N ILE A 9 -8.09 -6.56 4.12
CA ILE A 9 -7.01 -7.51 3.80
C ILE A 9 -7.50 -8.53 2.76
N ALA A 10 -8.68 -9.14 3.00
CA ALA A 10 -9.30 -10.10 2.09
C ALA A 10 -9.47 -9.48 0.69
N ARG A 11 -10.08 -8.30 0.57
CA ARG A 11 -10.23 -7.62 -0.73
C ARG A 11 -8.91 -7.30 -1.43
N ALA A 12 -7.87 -6.96 -0.66
CA ALA A 12 -6.55 -6.71 -1.24
C ALA A 12 -5.92 -8.01 -1.75
N LEU A 13 -6.08 -9.13 -1.04
CA LEU A 13 -5.63 -10.44 -1.47
C LEU A 13 -6.42 -10.92 -2.69
N ASP A 14 -7.76 -10.84 -2.66
CA ASP A 14 -8.62 -11.19 -3.79
C ASP A 14 -8.24 -10.40 -5.05
N TYR A 15 -7.90 -9.12 -4.88
CA TYR A 15 -7.43 -8.29 -6.00
C TYR A 15 -6.04 -8.69 -6.50
N LEU A 16 -5.08 -8.99 -5.61
CA LEU A 16 -3.72 -9.38 -6.03
C LEU A 16 -3.61 -10.84 -6.51
N GLN A 17 -4.57 -11.69 -6.14
CA GLN A 17 -4.65 -13.09 -6.55
C GLN A 17 -5.62 -13.31 -7.69
N GLY A 18 -6.27 -12.25 -8.19
CA GLY A 18 -7.16 -12.35 -9.33
C GLY A 18 -6.42 -12.83 -10.58
N GLU A 19 -7.05 -13.72 -11.34
CA GLU A 19 -6.46 -14.27 -12.57
C GLU A 19 -6.53 -13.26 -13.74
N ASN A 20 -7.48 -12.31 -13.71
CA ASN A 20 -7.73 -11.36 -14.78
C ASN A 20 -7.43 -9.92 -14.33
N ASN A 21 -6.76 -9.14 -15.20
CA ASN A 21 -6.45 -7.72 -15.00
C ASN A 21 -5.59 -7.39 -13.77
N VAL A 22 -4.81 -8.36 -13.28
CA VAL A 22 -3.79 -8.15 -12.24
C VAL A 22 -2.42 -8.17 -12.91
N ASN A 23 -1.70 -7.08 -12.77
CA ASN A 23 -0.31 -6.99 -13.22
C ASN A 23 0.58 -6.51 -12.06
N TYR A 24 1.89 -6.56 -12.27
CA TYR A 24 2.84 -6.18 -11.24
C TYR A 24 2.77 -4.69 -10.85
N GLY A 25 2.22 -3.85 -11.72
CA GLY A 25 1.94 -2.44 -11.43
C GLY A 25 0.85 -2.24 -10.38
N CYS A 26 -0.04 -3.21 -10.18
CA CYS A 26 -1.10 -3.13 -9.17
C CYS A 26 -0.59 -3.34 -7.74
N LEU A 27 0.62 -3.88 -7.56
CA LEU A 27 1.15 -4.31 -6.26
C LEU A 27 1.35 -3.13 -5.29
N ILE A 28 2.17 -2.15 -5.65
CA ILE A 28 2.49 -1.00 -4.79
C ILE A 28 1.22 -0.19 -4.45
N PRO A 29 0.36 0.18 -5.42
CA PRO A 29 -0.88 0.90 -5.14
C PRO A 29 -1.80 0.16 -4.17
N THR A 30 -1.89 -1.17 -4.29
CA THR A 30 -2.72 -2.00 -3.42
C THR A 30 -2.18 -2.01 -1.99
N LEU A 31 -0.87 -2.20 -1.83
CA LEU A 31 -0.22 -2.17 -0.51
C LEU A 31 -0.39 -0.81 0.19
N MET A 32 -0.20 0.30 -0.54
CA MET A 32 -0.40 1.66 -0.02
C MET A 32 -1.87 1.89 0.38
N THR A 33 -2.80 1.44 -0.45
CA THR A 33 -4.23 1.54 -0.18
C THR A 33 -4.63 0.72 1.04
N LEU A 34 -4.10 -0.51 1.17
CA LEU A 34 -4.37 -1.39 2.30
C LEU A 34 -3.84 -0.79 3.61
N SER A 35 -2.59 -0.33 3.64
CA SER A 35 -2.01 0.33 4.83
C SER A 35 -2.84 1.56 5.22
N ASN A 36 -3.22 2.42 4.27
CA ASN A 36 -4.07 3.58 4.58
C ASN A 36 -5.45 3.18 5.14
N ARG A 37 -6.05 2.09 4.64
CA ARG A 37 -7.31 1.57 5.15
C ARG A 37 -7.18 1.02 6.58
N LEU A 38 -6.11 0.29 6.88
CA LEU A 38 -5.83 -0.20 8.24
C LEU A 38 -5.62 0.96 9.23
N ASN A 39 -4.84 1.97 8.83
CA ASN A 39 -4.64 3.18 9.65
C ASN A 39 -5.95 3.93 9.90
N LYS A 40 -6.81 4.07 8.88
CA LYS A 40 -8.15 4.66 9.06
C LYS A 40 -9.03 3.81 9.98
N LEU A 41 -8.90 2.49 9.92
CA LEU A 41 -9.68 1.57 10.74
C LEU A 41 -9.29 1.67 12.21
N GLN A 42 -8.00 1.81 12.51
CA GLN A 42 -7.48 2.03 13.85
C GLN A 42 -8.06 3.31 14.51
N ASN A 43 -8.30 4.34 13.72
CA ASN A 43 -8.82 5.64 14.19
C ASN A 43 -10.35 5.66 14.38
N LYS A 44 -11.06 4.55 14.12
CA LYS A 44 -12.51 4.50 14.33
C LYS A 44 -12.85 4.21 15.80
N PRO A 45 -13.80 4.93 16.42
CA PRO A 45 -14.22 4.68 17.80
C PRO A 45 -14.65 3.22 18.05
N GLU A 46 -15.39 2.65 17.10
CA GLU A 46 -15.87 1.25 17.14
C GLU A 46 -14.74 0.20 17.17
N MET A 47 -13.52 0.59 16.81
CA MET A 47 -12.35 -0.29 16.73
C MET A 47 -11.38 -0.14 17.89
N GLN A 48 -11.68 0.70 18.90
CA GLN A 48 -10.77 0.92 20.04
C GLN A 48 -10.35 -0.38 20.73
N GLN A 49 -11.30 -1.31 20.91
CA GLN A 49 -11.05 -2.61 21.56
C GLN A 49 -10.09 -3.51 20.78
N VAL A 50 -9.98 -3.33 19.46
CA VAL A 50 -9.11 -4.13 18.57
C VAL A 50 -7.98 -3.30 17.96
N SER A 51 -7.78 -2.07 18.44
CA SER A 51 -6.80 -1.11 17.89
C SER A 51 -5.37 -1.67 17.94
N SER A 52 -5.01 -2.37 19.01
CA SER A 52 -3.71 -3.05 19.15
C SER A 52 -3.51 -4.16 18.11
N VAL A 53 -4.57 -4.89 17.78
CA VAL A 53 -4.56 -5.94 16.74
C VAL A 53 -4.43 -5.31 15.36
N VAL A 54 -5.16 -4.22 15.08
CA VAL A 54 -5.03 -3.46 13.83
C VAL A 54 -3.61 -2.94 13.65
N ALA A 55 -3.03 -2.36 14.70
CA ALA A 55 -1.66 -1.86 14.67
C ALA A 55 -0.64 -2.98 14.44
N LYS A 56 -0.81 -4.14 15.10
CA LYS A 56 0.05 -5.30 14.88
C LYS A 56 -0.05 -5.83 13.45
N LEU A 57 -1.25 -5.88 12.87
CA LEU A 57 -1.45 -6.28 11.48
C LEU A 57 -0.81 -5.31 10.50
N GLU A 58 -0.95 -4.00 10.73
CA GLU A 58 -0.34 -2.95 9.92
C GLU A 58 1.19 -3.06 9.96
N GLN A 59 1.76 -3.23 11.16
CA GLN A 59 3.20 -3.46 11.34
C GLN A 59 3.67 -4.70 10.57
N ARG A 60 3.00 -5.83 10.72
CA ARG A 60 3.39 -7.08 10.04
C ARG A 60 3.26 -7.00 8.53
N LEU A 61 2.29 -6.23 8.03
CA LEU A 61 2.15 -5.92 6.60
C LEU A 61 3.35 -5.11 6.11
N ARG A 62 3.77 -4.07 6.86
CA ARG A 62 4.94 -3.26 6.53
C ARG A 62 6.21 -4.09 6.55
N ASP A 63 6.45 -4.87 7.61
CA ASP A 63 7.63 -5.70 7.75
C ASP A 63 7.76 -6.70 6.58
N ARG A 64 6.64 -7.33 6.20
CA ARG A 64 6.62 -8.32 5.11
C ARG A 64 6.90 -7.70 3.73
N PHE A 65 6.42 -6.48 3.50
CA PHE A 65 6.51 -5.79 2.22
C PHE A 65 7.40 -4.56 2.29
N ASP A 66 8.38 -4.55 3.20
CA ASP A 66 9.23 -3.40 3.51
C ASP A 66 9.91 -2.86 2.26
N THR A 67 10.41 -3.75 1.39
CA THR A 67 10.99 -3.42 0.09
C THR A 67 10.11 -2.48 -0.74
N PHE A 68 8.78 -2.71 -0.76
CA PHE A 68 7.82 -1.91 -1.53
C PHE A 68 7.39 -0.65 -0.79
N PHE A 69 7.30 -0.68 0.54
CA PHE A 69 6.95 0.51 1.33
C PHE A 69 8.10 1.52 1.40
N THR A 70 9.34 1.03 1.38
CA THR A 70 10.55 1.86 1.43
C THR A 70 11.16 2.12 0.05
N LEU A 71 10.59 1.56 -1.02
CA LEU A 71 11.08 1.71 -2.40
C LEU A 71 12.57 1.38 -2.51
N LYS A 72 12.98 0.24 -1.94
CA LYS A 72 14.34 -0.27 -2.12
C LYS A 72 14.59 -0.61 -3.60
N PRO A 73 15.84 -0.71 -4.06
CA PRO A 73 16.14 -1.00 -5.47
C PRO A 73 15.43 -2.24 -6.03
N GLU A 74 15.17 -3.25 -5.21
CA GLU A 74 14.46 -4.47 -5.61
C GLU A 74 12.98 -4.21 -5.96
N ALA A 75 12.39 -3.10 -5.49
CA ALA A 75 11.05 -2.66 -5.85
C ALA A 75 11.01 -1.83 -7.15
N ASN A 76 12.14 -1.52 -7.78
CA ASN A 76 12.18 -0.67 -8.98
C ASN A 76 11.34 -1.21 -10.14
N ILE A 77 11.34 -2.54 -10.33
CA ILE A 77 10.53 -3.18 -11.38
C ILE A 77 9.03 -3.00 -11.08
N ALA A 78 8.62 -3.17 -9.82
CA ALA A 78 7.24 -2.95 -9.39
C ALA A 78 6.83 -1.48 -9.53
N LEU A 79 7.73 -0.56 -9.19
CA LEU A 79 7.52 0.87 -9.32
C LEU A 79 7.38 1.29 -10.79
N ALA A 80 8.28 0.83 -11.65
CA ALA A 80 8.20 1.08 -13.09
C ALA A 80 6.90 0.52 -13.66
N ALA A 81 6.55 -0.73 -13.36
CA ALA A 81 5.28 -1.32 -13.79
C ALA A 81 4.07 -0.52 -13.29
N THR A 82 4.13 0.00 -12.05
CA THR A 82 3.07 0.83 -11.47
C THR A 82 2.87 2.12 -12.26
N VAL A 83 3.96 2.82 -12.58
CA VAL A 83 3.93 4.10 -13.30
C VAL A 83 3.52 3.91 -14.77
N LEU A 84 3.90 2.79 -15.38
CA LEU A 84 3.62 2.47 -16.77
C LEU A 84 2.23 1.87 -17.00
N THR A 85 1.47 1.54 -15.95
CA THR A 85 0.11 1.00 -16.10
C THR A 85 -0.90 2.14 -16.19
N PRO A 86 -1.57 2.34 -17.35
CA PRO A 86 -2.41 3.52 -17.60
C PRO A 86 -3.66 3.59 -16.71
N ASP A 87 -4.20 2.45 -16.28
CA ASP A 87 -5.42 2.39 -15.47
C ASP A 87 -5.19 2.66 -13.97
N ILE A 88 -3.94 2.81 -13.54
CA ILE A 88 -3.61 3.00 -12.12
C ILE A 88 -3.69 4.47 -11.75
N LYS A 89 -4.67 4.79 -10.90
CA LYS A 89 -4.83 6.14 -10.36
C LYS A 89 -3.64 6.52 -9.49
N MET A 90 -3.01 7.67 -9.77
CA MET A 90 -1.89 8.24 -9.01
C MET A 90 -2.22 8.66 -7.56
N SER A 91 -3.43 8.40 -7.06
CA SER A 91 -3.84 8.70 -5.68
C SER A 91 -3.00 8.00 -4.62
N TRP A 92 -2.34 6.88 -4.96
CA TRP A 92 -1.43 6.17 -4.05
C TRP A 92 -0.14 6.97 -3.78
N ILE A 93 0.28 7.86 -4.69
CA ILE A 93 1.46 8.73 -4.49
C ILE A 93 1.27 9.67 -3.30
N LYS A 94 0.06 10.21 -3.11
CA LYS A 94 -0.26 11.04 -1.93
C LYS A 94 -0.10 10.27 -0.61
N VAL A 95 -0.41 8.97 -0.64
CA VAL A 95 -0.22 8.07 0.51
C VAL A 95 1.27 7.78 0.70
N LEU A 96 2.00 7.52 -0.38
CA LEU A 96 3.46 7.35 -0.35
C LEU A 96 4.16 8.58 0.25
N GLN A 97 3.84 9.79 -0.20
CA GLN A 97 4.41 11.05 0.30
C GLN A 97 4.15 11.26 1.80
N ARG A 98 3.03 10.77 2.33
CA ARG A 98 2.76 10.80 3.77
C ARG A 98 3.65 9.82 4.55
N ILE A 99 4.00 8.68 3.94
CA ILE A 99 4.85 7.65 4.56
C ILE A 99 6.34 8.00 4.42
N LYS A 100 6.72 8.61 3.30
CA LYS A 100 8.07 9.13 3.01
C LYS A 100 7.96 10.57 2.51
N PRO A 101 8.06 11.59 3.39
CA PRO A 101 8.04 12.99 2.98
C PRO A 101 9.28 13.39 2.16
N GLU A 102 10.30 12.53 2.11
CA GLU A 102 11.59 12.76 1.46
C GLU A 102 11.53 12.54 -0.06
N VAL A 103 10.53 11.80 -0.54
CA VAL A 103 10.28 11.58 -1.98
C VAL A 103 9.52 12.80 -2.52
N THR A 104 10.26 13.88 -2.76
CA THR A 104 9.75 15.08 -3.43
C THR A 104 10.08 14.99 -4.92
N ALA A 105 9.35 15.70 -5.77
CA ALA A 105 9.51 15.76 -7.23
C ALA A 105 10.94 16.10 -7.75
N ALA A 106 11.89 16.36 -6.85
CA ALA A 106 13.31 16.60 -7.13
C ALA A 106 14.06 15.36 -7.67
N ASP A 107 13.59 14.14 -7.40
CA ASP A 107 14.23 12.91 -7.94
C ASP A 107 13.80 12.62 -9.40
N ILE A 108 12.70 13.23 -9.86
CA ILE A 108 12.21 13.07 -11.24
C ILE A 108 13.08 13.91 -12.21
N SER A 109 13.83 14.91 -11.73
CA SER A 109 14.69 15.76 -12.58
C SER A 109 16.16 15.33 -12.62
N LYS A 110 16.52 14.19 -12.03
CA LYS A 110 17.88 13.65 -12.05
C LYS A 110 17.90 12.21 -12.54
N SER A 111 17.53 12.02 -13.80
CA SER A 111 18.15 10.99 -14.62
C SER A 111 18.79 11.67 -15.84
N PRO A 112 19.96 11.18 -16.28
CA PRO A 112 20.81 11.82 -17.29
C PRO A 112 20.14 11.96 -18.65
#